data_AF-A0AAW7TAK1-F1
#
_entry.id   AF-A0AAW7TAK1-F1
#
_cell.length_a   1.000
_cell.length_b   1.000
_cell.length_c   1.000
_cell.angle_alpha   90.00
_cell.angle_beta   90.00
_cell.angle_gamma   90.00
#
_symmetry.space_group_name_H-M   'P 1'
#
loop_
_entity.id
_entity.type
_entity.pdbx_description
1 polymer ?
#
loop_
_entity_poly.entity_id
_entity_poly.type
_entity_poly.pdbx_seq_one_letter_code
_entity_poly.pdbx_strand_id
1 'polypeptide(L)'
;MLHNTYTSTTAATDANTSRPKFEVSPASSFLDKVFDLKEQHKRSKAYLWDVLSKILGLYQSGYKNASTQERVENKQILEYKCEQEKIRLTKDTSVLTMMAKLIVTDNRQLAASYALVLTTADVLGQIESTFVKWLEDAGGIDKVKRTYDATGHRRSVRDAVTPSIRAERGRKRLGTRVVHSIDASLLADSELAAVATDTVQTAIVMLHPDGSLSIRAIVKDKALLEKAYIAYEDESKAEDDDADATTN
;
A
#
# COMPACT_ATOMS: atom_id res chain seq x y z
N MET A 1 13.75 -23.57 -56.84
CA MET A 1 12.37 -23.79 -56.36
C MET A 1 12.13 -25.29 -56.36
N LEU A 2 12.06 -25.91 -55.18
CA LEU A 2 11.70 -27.32 -55.01
C LEU A 2 10.57 -27.38 -53.98
N HIS A 3 9.42 -27.87 -54.42
CA HIS A 3 8.24 -28.10 -53.59
C HIS A 3 8.44 -29.36 -52.76
N ASN A 4 8.35 -29.24 -51.43
CA ASN A 4 8.10 -30.36 -50.55
C ASN A 4 6.66 -30.26 -50.03
N THR A 5 5.81 -31.14 -50.55
CA THR A 5 4.51 -31.48 -49.97
C THR A 5 4.74 -32.47 -48.84
N TYR A 6 4.37 -32.11 -47.62
CA TYR A 6 4.14 -33.09 -46.56
C TYR A 6 2.70 -33.00 -46.06
N THR A 7 2.10 -34.17 -46.11
CA THR A 7 0.75 -34.57 -45.77
C THR A 7 0.39 -34.31 -44.31
N SER A 8 -0.84 -33.87 -44.12
CA SER A 8 -1.57 -33.83 -42.86
C SER A 8 -1.64 -35.22 -42.22
N THR A 9 -1.32 -35.34 -40.94
CA THR A 9 -1.71 -36.47 -40.09
C THR A 9 -2.10 -35.94 -38.73
N THR A 10 -3.31 -36.35 -38.33
CA THR A 10 -4.07 -35.97 -37.15
C THR A 10 -3.54 -36.57 -35.85
N ALA A 11 -3.74 -35.80 -34.77
CA ALA A 11 -4.12 -36.21 -33.42
C ALA A 11 -3.13 -37.04 -32.56
N ALA A 12 -2.59 -36.36 -31.54
CA ALA A 12 -2.42 -36.86 -30.17
C ALA A 12 -2.51 -35.62 -29.24
N THR A 13 -3.71 -35.19 -28.87
CA THR A 13 -4.39 -35.52 -27.61
C THR A 13 -3.51 -35.28 -26.37
N ASP A 14 -3.62 -34.05 -25.85
CA ASP A 14 -3.64 -33.68 -24.43
C ASP A 14 -2.59 -34.29 -23.49
N ALA A 15 -1.42 -33.64 -23.44
CA ALA A 15 -0.54 -33.70 -22.28
C ALA A 15 -1.15 -32.89 -21.12
N ASN A 16 -2.00 -33.57 -20.37
CA ASN A 16 -2.35 -33.41 -18.96
C ASN A 16 -1.58 -32.32 -18.17
N THR A 17 -1.96 -31.05 -18.34
CA THR A 17 -1.73 -30.01 -17.32
C THR A 17 -2.83 -30.18 -16.27
N SER A 18 -2.60 -31.14 -15.38
CA SER A 18 -3.41 -31.36 -14.19
C SER A 18 -3.35 -30.12 -13.30
N ARG A 19 -4.27 -29.18 -13.55
CA ARG A 19 -4.67 -28.17 -12.57
C ARG A 19 -5.14 -28.96 -11.33
N PRO A 20 -4.82 -28.54 -10.09
CA PRO A 20 -5.36 -29.21 -8.92
C PRO A 20 -6.89 -29.18 -9.02
N LYS A 21 -7.50 -30.35 -9.27
CA LYS A 21 -8.94 -30.52 -9.17
C LYS A 21 -9.29 -30.44 -7.70
N PHE A 22 -9.96 -29.36 -7.32
CA PHE A 22 -10.53 -29.17 -6.00
C PHE A 22 -11.80 -30.02 -5.90
N GLU A 23 -11.63 -31.32 -5.67
CA GLU A 23 -12.75 -32.18 -5.29
C GLU A 23 -13.09 -31.91 -3.83
N VAL A 24 -14.16 -31.15 -3.62
CA VAL A 24 -14.76 -30.98 -2.29
C VAL A 24 -15.51 -32.28 -1.98
N SER A 25 -14.97 -33.05 -1.03
CA SER A 25 -15.57 -34.31 -0.55
C SER A 25 -17.05 -34.10 -0.15
N PRO A 26 -17.98 -35.02 -0.51
CA PRO A 26 -19.43 -34.76 -0.48
C PRO A 26 -20.08 -34.83 0.91
N ALA A 27 -19.30 -34.88 1.99
CA ALA A 27 -19.81 -34.81 3.36
C ALA A 27 -18.86 -33.96 4.21
N SER A 28 -19.04 -32.64 4.17
CA SER A 28 -18.28 -31.73 5.04
C SER A 28 -19.23 -30.65 5.54
N SER A 29 -19.34 -30.55 6.86
CA SER A 29 -20.13 -29.51 7.52
C SER A 29 -19.69 -28.12 7.05
N PHE A 30 -20.51 -27.09 7.25
CA PHE A 30 -20.10 -25.72 6.94
C PHE A 30 -18.74 -25.36 7.59
N LEU A 31 -18.50 -25.86 8.81
CA LEU A 31 -17.24 -25.66 9.51
C LEU A 31 -16.06 -26.33 8.82
N ASP A 32 -16.23 -27.56 8.33
CA ASP A 32 -15.17 -28.27 7.60
C ASP A 32 -14.76 -27.51 6.34
N LYS A 33 -15.73 -26.95 5.60
CA LYS A 33 -15.45 -26.09 4.43
C LYS A 33 -14.69 -24.82 4.82
N VAL A 34 -15.02 -24.22 5.96
CA VAL A 34 -14.30 -23.03 6.47
C VAL A 34 -12.87 -23.40 6.88
N PHE A 35 -12.65 -24.55 7.52
CA PHE A 35 -11.32 -25.04 7.87
C PHE A 35 -10.49 -25.36 6.63
N ASP A 36 -11.09 -25.96 5.61
CA ASP A 36 -10.44 -26.22 4.32
C ASP A 36 -9.99 -24.91 3.65
N LEU A 37 -10.84 -23.88 3.63
CA LEU A 37 -10.50 -22.57 3.08
C LEU A 37 -9.34 -21.90 3.84
N LYS A 38 -9.28 -22.06 5.17
CA LYS A 38 -8.18 -21.55 5.99
C LYS A 38 -6.85 -22.23 5.63
N GLU A 39 -6.86 -23.54 5.43
CA GLU A 39 -5.66 -24.29 5.06
C GLU A 39 -5.23 -23.98 3.62
N GLN A 40 -6.18 -23.84 2.69
CA GLN A 40 -5.91 -23.36 1.33
C GLN A 40 -5.25 -21.98 1.35
N HIS A 41 -5.79 -21.04 2.12
CA HIS A 41 -5.19 -19.72 2.27
C HIS A 41 -3.76 -19.77 2.81
N LYS A 42 -3.48 -20.65 3.79
CA LYS A 42 -2.12 -20.85 4.32
C LYS A 42 -1.16 -21.36 3.24
N ARG A 43 -1.59 -22.32 2.41
CA ARG A 43 -0.80 -22.85 1.29
C ARG A 43 -0.55 -21.81 0.22
N SER A 44 -1.57 -21.05 -0.19
CA SER A 44 -1.42 -19.96 -1.16
C SER A 44 -0.44 -18.90 -0.67
N LYS A 45 -0.48 -18.56 0.63
CA LYS A 45 0.46 -17.63 1.24
C LYS A 45 1.90 -18.16 1.22
N ALA A 46 2.10 -19.42 1.59
CA ALA A 46 3.42 -20.05 1.54
C ALA A 46 3.98 -20.08 0.10
N TYR A 47 3.13 -20.42 -0.88
CA TYR A 47 3.49 -20.40 -2.29
C TYR A 47 3.90 -18.99 -2.77
N LEU A 48 3.15 -17.95 -2.39
CA LEU A 48 3.51 -16.57 -2.72
C LEU A 48 4.91 -16.22 -2.17
N TRP A 49 5.22 -16.62 -0.94
CA TRP A 49 6.52 -16.33 -0.33
C TRP A 49 7.68 -17.07 -1.02
N ASP A 50 7.45 -18.29 -1.48
CA ASP A 50 8.39 -19.05 -2.31
C ASP A 50 8.59 -18.41 -3.70
N VAL A 51 7.53 -17.87 -4.31
CA VAL A 51 7.67 -17.10 -5.56
C VAL A 51 8.51 -15.84 -5.33
N LEU A 52 8.28 -15.12 -4.22
CA LEU A 52 9.06 -13.93 -3.88
C LEU A 52 10.53 -14.26 -3.60
N SER A 53 10.85 -15.37 -2.92
CA SER A 53 12.26 -15.77 -2.71
C SER A 53 12.96 -16.05 -4.04
N LYS A 54 12.29 -16.71 -4.99
CA LYS A 54 12.83 -16.96 -6.34
C LYS A 54 13.04 -15.68 -7.13
N ILE A 55 12.14 -14.70 -7.00
CA ILE A 55 12.35 -13.37 -7.61
C ILE A 55 13.60 -12.71 -7.04
N LEU A 56 13.81 -12.78 -5.72
CA LEU A 56 15.02 -12.26 -5.08
C LEU A 56 16.28 -12.95 -5.61
N GLY A 57 16.26 -14.28 -5.70
CA GLY A 57 17.38 -15.07 -6.24
C GLY A 57 17.72 -14.69 -7.68
N LEU A 58 16.71 -14.59 -8.55
CA LEU A 58 16.89 -14.17 -9.94
C LEU A 58 17.38 -12.72 -10.06
N TYR A 59 16.90 -11.81 -9.21
CA TYR A 59 17.39 -10.44 -9.18
C TYR A 59 18.87 -10.38 -8.77
N GLN A 60 19.24 -11.15 -7.75
CA GLN A 60 20.61 -11.15 -7.25
C GLN A 60 21.59 -11.73 -8.26
N SER A 61 21.26 -12.87 -8.89
CA SER A 61 22.13 -13.51 -9.89
C SER A 61 22.10 -12.77 -11.23
N GLY A 62 20.93 -12.40 -11.73
CA GLY A 62 20.74 -11.82 -13.07
C GLY A 62 20.89 -10.31 -13.16
N TYR A 63 20.87 -9.58 -12.03
CA TYR A 63 20.95 -8.11 -12.06
C TYR A 63 21.97 -7.55 -11.07
N LYS A 64 21.81 -7.78 -9.77
CA LYS A 64 22.66 -7.15 -8.74
C LYS A 64 24.13 -7.55 -8.84
N ASN A 65 24.41 -8.82 -9.10
CA ASN A 65 25.78 -9.36 -9.16
C ASN A 65 26.28 -9.54 -10.60
N ALA A 66 25.44 -9.25 -11.60
CA ALA A 66 25.80 -9.32 -13.01
C ALA A 66 26.75 -8.18 -13.41
N SER A 67 27.47 -8.36 -14.52
CA SER A 67 28.29 -7.32 -15.13
C SER A 67 27.46 -6.13 -15.61
N THR A 68 28.09 -4.99 -15.86
CA THR A 68 27.40 -3.78 -16.36
C THR A 68 26.65 -4.05 -17.66
N GLN A 69 27.24 -4.81 -18.58
CA GLN A 69 26.63 -5.15 -19.86
C GLN A 69 25.40 -6.03 -19.67
N GLU A 70 25.53 -7.10 -18.89
CA GLU A 70 24.41 -8.02 -18.59
C GLU A 70 23.26 -7.30 -17.88
N ARG A 71 23.54 -6.33 -17.00
CA ARG A 71 22.48 -5.51 -16.36
C ARG A 71 21.67 -4.73 -17.37
N VAL A 72 22.32 -4.12 -18.35
CA VAL A 72 21.65 -3.35 -19.41
C VAL A 72 20.79 -4.28 -20.26
N GLU A 73 21.36 -5.40 -20.69
CA GLU A 73 20.66 -6.40 -21.50
C GLU A 73 19.45 -6.99 -20.76
N ASN A 74 19.64 -7.42 -19.52
CA ASN A 74 18.55 -8.00 -18.71
C ASN A 74 17.46 -6.98 -18.39
N LYS A 75 17.81 -5.70 -18.18
CA LYS A 75 16.80 -4.63 -18.03
C LYS A 75 16.00 -4.44 -19.32
N GLN A 76 16.66 -4.39 -20.47
CA GLN A 76 15.99 -4.24 -21.77
C GLN A 76 15.06 -5.42 -22.06
N ILE A 77 15.48 -6.65 -21.75
CA ILE A 77 14.65 -7.85 -21.89
C ILE A 77 13.39 -7.74 -21.01
N LEU A 78 13.54 -7.29 -19.75
CA LEU A 78 12.40 -7.09 -18.85
C LEU A 78 11.45 -5.99 -19.35
N GLU A 79 11.98 -4.85 -19.80
CA GLU A 79 11.20 -3.75 -20.36
C GLU A 79 10.41 -4.19 -21.60
N TYR A 80 11.08 -4.89 -22.52
CA TYR A 80 10.44 -5.47 -23.71
C TYR A 80 9.33 -6.45 -23.33
N LYS A 81 9.57 -7.32 -22.34
CA LYS A 81 8.55 -8.28 -21.89
C LYS A 81 7.35 -7.58 -21.24
N CYS A 82 7.58 -6.53 -20.45
CA CYS A 82 6.51 -5.72 -19.89
C CYS A 82 5.67 -5.04 -20.99
N GLU A 83 6.31 -4.55 -22.05
CA GLU A 83 5.62 -3.95 -23.19
C GLU A 83 4.75 -4.98 -23.94
N GLN A 84 5.27 -6.18 -24.19
CA GLN A 84 4.53 -7.29 -24.81
C GLN A 84 3.28 -7.66 -24.01
N GLU A 85 3.37 -7.62 -22.67
CA GLU A 85 2.25 -7.90 -21.76
C GLU A 85 1.39 -6.68 -21.44
N LYS A 86 1.63 -5.54 -22.12
CA LYS A 86 0.90 -4.26 -21.95
C LYS A 86 0.96 -3.73 -20.51
N ILE A 87 2.02 -4.04 -19.78
CA ILE A 87 2.29 -3.55 -18.44
C ILE A 87 2.86 -2.14 -18.54
N ARG A 88 2.13 -1.18 -17.97
CA ARG A 88 2.60 0.22 -17.92
C ARG A 88 3.81 0.37 -17.01
N LEU A 89 4.89 0.90 -17.58
CA LEU A 89 6.11 1.28 -16.88
C LEU A 89 6.28 2.81 -16.87
N THR A 90 6.87 3.33 -15.81
CA THR A 90 7.42 4.70 -15.75
C THR A 90 8.94 4.64 -15.80
N LYS A 91 9.59 5.77 -16.13
CA LYS A 91 11.06 5.89 -16.22
C LYS A 91 11.80 5.36 -14.98
N ASP A 92 11.22 5.56 -13.80
CA ASP A 92 11.81 5.21 -12.50
C ASP A 92 11.31 3.86 -11.95
N THR A 93 10.68 3.02 -12.80
CA THR A 93 10.25 1.69 -12.35
C THR A 93 11.47 0.84 -12.03
N SER A 94 11.57 0.36 -10.79
CA SER A 94 12.68 -0.51 -10.40
C SER A 94 12.58 -1.88 -11.07
N VAL A 95 13.72 -2.56 -11.25
CA VAL A 95 13.78 -3.92 -11.81
C VAL A 95 12.96 -4.91 -10.98
N LEU A 96 13.04 -4.81 -9.65
CA LEU A 96 12.22 -5.64 -8.75
C LEU A 96 10.72 -5.37 -8.93
N THR A 97 10.31 -4.12 -9.20
CA THR A 97 8.92 -3.79 -9.53
C THR A 97 8.51 -4.39 -10.88
N MET A 98 9.38 -4.37 -11.90
CA MET A 98 9.10 -5.02 -13.20
C MET A 98 8.93 -6.52 -13.03
N MET A 99 9.84 -7.19 -12.30
CA MET A 99 9.76 -8.63 -12.04
C MET A 99 8.49 -8.99 -11.25
N ALA A 100 8.16 -8.23 -10.20
CA ALA A 100 6.92 -8.43 -9.44
C ALA A 100 5.67 -8.24 -10.31
N LYS A 101 5.69 -7.29 -11.25
CA LYS A 101 4.60 -7.03 -12.19
C LYS A 101 4.37 -8.19 -13.16
N LEU A 102 5.45 -8.74 -13.70
CA LEU A 102 5.40 -9.85 -14.65
C LEU A 102 5.00 -11.18 -13.99
N ILE A 103 5.50 -11.45 -12.78
CA ILE A 103 5.42 -12.78 -12.19
C ILE A 103 4.22 -12.93 -11.26
N VAL A 104 3.87 -11.88 -10.51
CA VAL A 104 2.90 -12.00 -9.40
C VAL A 104 1.60 -11.26 -9.69
N THR A 105 1.67 -10.01 -10.15
CA THR A 105 0.48 -9.16 -10.28
C THR A 105 0.70 -7.93 -11.17
N ASP A 106 -0.23 -7.65 -12.07
CA ASP A 106 -0.24 -6.41 -12.85
C ASP A 106 -0.60 -5.18 -12.00
N ASN A 107 -1.26 -5.39 -10.84
CA ASN A 107 -1.67 -4.35 -9.91
C ASN A 107 -0.47 -3.53 -9.41
N ARG A 108 -0.49 -2.23 -9.72
CA ARG A 108 0.59 -1.29 -9.42
C ARG A 108 0.96 -1.24 -7.93
N GLN A 109 -0.03 -1.14 -7.04
CA GLN A 109 0.20 -0.98 -5.60
C GLN A 109 0.75 -2.26 -4.97
N LEU A 110 0.22 -3.40 -5.41
CA LEU A 110 0.62 -4.70 -4.88
C LEU A 110 2.04 -5.07 -5.36
N ALA A 111 2.35 -4.86 -6.64
CA ALA A 111 3.70 -5.08 -7.15
C ALA A 111 4.75 -4.15 -6.50
N ALA A 112 4.42 -2.88 -6.27
CA ALA A 112 5.29 -1.96 -5.55
C ALA A 112 5.51 -2.41 -4.09
N SER A 113 4.47 -2.95 -3.44
CA SER A 113 4.57 -3.51 -2.10
C SER A 113 5.51 -4.71 -2.04
N TYR A 114 5.43 -5.63 -3.01
CA TYR A 114 6.35 -6.77 -3.09
C TYR A 114 7.78 -6.33 -3.41
N ALA A 115 7.95 -5.40 -4.35
CA ALA A 115 9.26 -4.83 -4.65
C ALA A 115 9.92 -4.21 -3.40
N LEU A 116 9.17 -3.49 -2.57
CA LEU A 116 9.69 -2.95 -1.31
C LEU A 116 10.20 -4.06 -0.37
N VAL A 117 9.45 -5.16 -0.21
CA VAL A 117 9.87 -6.29 0.62
C VAL A 117 11.14 -6.94 0.07
N LEU A 118 11.21 -7.12 -1.25
CA LEU A 118 12.38 -7.68 -1.94
C LEU A 118 13.61 -6.78 -1.79
N THR A 119 13.46 -5.46 -1.99
CA THR A 119 14.53 -4.48 -1.77
C THR A 119 15.00 -4.50 -0.33
N THR A 120 14.08 -4.55 0.63
CA THR A 120 14.42 -4.62 2.06
C THR A 120 15.21 -5.89 2.38
N ALA A 121 14.75 -7.03 1.87
CA ALA A 121 15.42 -8.31 2.06
C ALA A 121 16.86 -8.25 1.49
N ASP A 122 17.02 -7.69 0.29
CA ASP A 122 18.31 -7.54 -0.37
C ASP A 122 19.28 -6.62 0.39
N VAL A 123 18.78 -5.49 0.91
CA VAL A 123 19.56 -4.56 1.75
C VAL A 123 19.99 -5.22 3.07
N LEU A 124 19.13 -6.05 3.65
CA LEU A 124 19.42 -6.82 4.86
C LEU A 124 20.22 -8.11 4.57
N GLY A 125 20.76 -8.27 3.37
CA GLY A 125 21.62 -9.39 2.99
C GLY A 125 20.93 -10.74 2.92
N GLN A 126 19.59 -10.77 2.80
CA GLN A 126 18.85 -12.00 2.60
C GLN A 126 19.04 -12.52 1.18
N ILE A 127 19.02 -13.84 1.05
CA ILE A 127 19.13 -14.56 -0.23
C ILE A 127 17.92 -15.49 -0.38
N GLU A 128 17.76 -16.09 -1.56
CA GLU A 128 16.62 -16.99 -1.85
C GLU A 128 16.36 -18.03 -0.74
N SER A 129 17.42 -18.67 -0.23
CA SER A 129 17.30 -19.72 0.79
C SER A 129 16.94 -19.20 2.20
N THR A 130 17.23 -17.94 2.52
CA THR A 130 16.95 -17.35 3.85
C THR A 130 15.71 -16.48 3.87
N PHE A 131 15.22 -16.07 2.69
CA PHE A 131 14.14 -15.11 2.54
C PHE A 131 12.86 -15.49 3.27
N VAL A 132 12.36 -16.72 3.07
CA VAL A 132 11.07 -17.14 3.62
C VAL A 132 11.11 -17.13 5.16
N LYS A 133 12.18 -17.69 5.74
CA LYS A 133 12.39 -17.69 7.18
C LYS A 133 12.51 -16.28 7.74
N TRP A 134 13.27 -15.41 7.07
CA TRP A 134 13.37 -14.01 7.47
C TRP A 134 12.02 -13.30 7.44
N LEU A 135 11.20 -13.55 6.41
CA LEU A 135 9.89 -12.93 6.27
C LEU A 135 8.92 -13.42 7.35
N GLU A 136 9.01 -14.69 7.75
CA GLU A 136 8.30 -15.25 8.90
C GLU A 136 8.70 -14.55 10.21
N ASP A 137 10.01 -14.47 10.49
CA ASP A 137 10.57 -13.85 11.69
C ASP A 137 10.22 -12.35 11.76
N ALA A 138 10.15 -11.67 10.60
CA ALA A 138 9.77 -10.26 10.49
C ALA A 138 8.25 -10.02 10.67
N GLY A 139 7.42 -11.06 10.79
CA GLY A 139 5.97 -10.95 10.93
C GLY A 139 5.22 -10.77 9.61
N GLY A 140 5.84 -11.11 8.48
CA GLY A 140 5.26 -11.11 7.15
C GLY A 140 5.33 -9.78 6.39
N ILE A 141 4.80 -9.81 5.16
CA ILE A 141 4.85 -8.72 4.17
C ILE A 141 4.38 -7.37 4.74
N ASP A 142 3.23 -7.34 5.41
CA ASP A 142 2.68 -6.08 5.91
C ASP A 142 3.48 -5.48 7.07
N LYS A 143 4.10 -6.31 7.90
CA LYS A 143 4.96 -5.83 8.98
C LYS A 143 6.24 -5.23 8.43
N VAL A 144 6.83 -5.84 7.40
CA VAL A 144 7.98 -5.29 6.68
C VAL A 144 7.63 -3.94 6.04
N LYS A 145 6.52 -3.86 5.28
CA LYS A 145 6.06 -2.61 4.64
C LYS A 145 5.87 -1.43 5.59
N ARG A 146 5.41 -1.71 6.82
CA ARG A 146 5.23 -0.70 7.87
C ARG A 146 6.53 -0.29 8.53
N THR A 147 7.53 -1.18 8.55
CA THR A 147 8.78 -0.99 9.29
C THR A 147 9.87 -0.34 8.42
N TYR A 148 9.84 -0.58 7.11
CA TYR A 148 10.88 -0.15 6.18
C TYR A 148 10.32 0.80 5.12
N ASP A 149 11.17 1.69 4.62
CA ASP A 149 10.88 2.59 3.50
C ASP A 149 11.17 1.90 2.15
N ALA A 150 10.95 2.64 1.05
CA ALA A 150 11.17 2.13 -0.30
C ALA A 150 12.63 1.79 -0.62
N THR A 151 13.58 2.31 0.17
CA THR A 151 15.01 2.05 0.03
C THR A 151 15.49 0.88 0.89
N GLY A 152 14.58 0.24 1.63
CA GLY A 152 14.90 -0.90 2.52
C GLY A 152 15.47 -0.48 3.87
N HIS A 153 15.51 0.82 4.19
CA HIS A 153 15.96 1.30 5.49
C HIS A 153 14.79 1.34 6.46
N ARG A 154 15.09 1.12 7.75
CA ARG A 154 14.08 1.16 8.80
C ARG A 154 13.53 2.58 8.87
N ARG A 155 12.22 2.74 8.72
CA ARG A 155 11.56 4.04 8.87
C ARG A 155 11.94 4.59 10.22
N SER A 156 12.45 5.82 10.21
CA SER A 156 12.76 6.50 11.45
C SER A 156 11.44 6.65 12.22
N VAL A 157 11.48 6.55 13.55
CA VAL A 157 10.28 6.81 14.39
C VAL A 157 9.73 8.24 14.14
N ARG A 158 10.50 9.12 13.49
CA ARG A 158 10.07 10.45 13.05
C ARG A 158 9.12 10.47 11.83
N ASP A 159 9.07 9.40 11.04
CA ASP A 159 8.15 9.32 9.88
C ASP A 159 6.78 8.73 10.25
N ALA A 160 6.66 8.19 11.46
CA ALA A 160 5.39 8.00 12.12
C ALA A 160 5.08 9.28 12.91
N VAL A 161 4.69 10.36 12.22
CA VAL A 161 4.07 11.48 12.93
C VAL A 161 2.77 10.92 13.51
N THR A 162 2.82 10.54 14.78
CA THR A 162 1.68 10.00 15.52
C THR A 162 0.49 10.94 15.28
N PRO A 163 -0.73 10.42 15.08
CA PRO A 163 -1.93 11.25 14.92
C PRO A 163 -2.00 12.41 15.92
N SER A 164 -1.52 12.22 17.16
CA SER A 164 -1.44 13.27 18.18
C SER A 164 -0.50 14.42 17.83
N ILE A 165 0.65 14.18 17.20
CA ILE A 165 1.61 15.23 16.83
C ILE A 165 1.09 16.03 15.63
N ARG A 166 0.41 15.36 14.70
CA ARG A 166 -0.29 15.99 13.56
C ARG A 166 -1.45 16.86 14.05
N ALA A 167 -2.29 16.29 14.91
CA ALA A 167 -3.37 17.03 15.56
C ALA A 167 -2.84 18.25 16.33
N GLU A 168 -1.72 18.13 17.05
CA GLU A 168 -1.11 19.26 17.76
C GLU A 168 -0.59 20.35 16.82
N ARG A 169 -0.07 19.98 15.64
CA ARG A 169 0.36 20.95 14.62
C ARG A 169 -0.83 21.64 13.96
N GLY A 170 -1.86 20.88 13.58
CA GLY A 170 -3.12 21.43 13.07
C GLY A 170 -3.76 22.40 14.07
N ARG A 171 -3.76 22.02 15.36
CA ARG A 171 -4.22 22.88 16.46
C ARG A 171 -3.42 24.18 16.56
N LYS A 172 -2.09 24.13 16.50
CA LYS A 172 -1.24 25.34 16.53
C LYS A 172 -1.50 26.27 15.34
N ARG A 173 -1.66 25.72 14.12
CA ARG A 173 -1.99 26.50 12.91
C ARG A 173 -3.38 27.15 13.01
N LEU A 174 -4.36 26.41 13.55
CA LEU A 174 -5.72 26.94 13.73
C LEU A 174 -5.77 28.03 14.82
N GLY A 175 -4.99 27.87 15.90
CA GLY A 175 -4.93 28.83 17.01
C GLY A 175 -4.50 30.25 16.59
N THR A 176 -3.81 30.40 15.46
CA THR A 176 -3.43 31.71 14.90
C THR A 176 -4.49 32.34 13.99
N ARG A 177 -5.59 31.65 13.66
CA ARG A 177 -6.69 32.15 12.84
C ARG A 177 -8.02 31.97 13.58
N VAL A 178 -8.35 32.90 14.49
CA VAL A 178 -9.71 33.02 14.99
C VAL A 178 -10.57 33.60 13.86
N VAL A 179 -11.37 32.76 13.22
CA VAL A 179 -12.25 33.17 12.10
C VAL A 179 -13.50 33.88 12.59
N HIS A 180 -14.02 33.48 13.76
CA HIS A 180 -15.21 34.08 14.37
C HIS A 180 -15.28 33.75 15.87
N SER A 181 -15.88 34.63 16.67
CA SER A 181 -16.10 34.44 18.11
C SER A 181 -17.58 34.67 18.43
N ILE A 182 -18.16 33.84 19.28
CA ILE A 182 -19.55 33.96 19.72
C ILE A 182 -19.54 34.06 21.24
N ASP A 183 -20.40 34.92 21.79
CA ASP A 183 -20.61 35.02 23.23
C ASP A 183 -21.18 33.70 23.76
N ALA A 184 -20.54 33.13 24.78
CA ALA A 184 -20.95 31.86 25.39
C ALA A 184 -22.37 31.90 25.95
N SER A 185 -22.88 33.09 26.31
CA SER A 185 -24.27 33.27 26.77
C SER A 185 -25.31 32.97 25.70
N LEU A 186 -24.96 33.03 24.41
CA LEU A 186 -25.84 32.68 23.28
C LEU A 186 -26.00 31.16 23.10
N LEU A 187 -25.19 30.35 23.78
CA LEU A 187 -25.20 28.88 23.71
C LEU A 187 -25.87 28.24 24.94
N ALA A 188 -26.54 29.04 25.79
CA ALA A 188 -27.03 28.64 27.11
C ALA A 188 -28.03 27.47 27.12
N ASP A 189 -28.72 27.18 26.01
CA ASP A 189 -29.65 26.04 25.88
C ASP A 189 -28.98 24.72 25.46
N SER A 190 -27.70 24.76 25.09
CA SER A 190 -26.90 23.56 24.86
C SER A 190 -26.17 23.17 26.14
N GLU A 191 -26.01 21.88 26.43
CA GLU A 191 -25.31 21.31 27.60
C GLU A 191 -23.78 21.60 27.63
N LEU A 192 -23.41 22.83 27.30
CA LEU A 192 -22.15 23.45 27.66
C LEU A 192 -22.22 23.73 29.15
N ALA A 193 -21.76 22.76 29.94
CA ALA A 193 -21.46 22.99 31.35
C ALA A 193 -20.69 24.31 31.49
N ALA A 194 -21.03 25.14 32.48
CA ALA A 194 -20.38 26.42 32.72
C ALA A 194 -18.85 26.25 32.67
N VAL A 195 -18.24 26.77 31.61
CA VAL A 195 -16.83 26.53 31.34
C VAL A 195 -16.04 27.64 32.04
N ALA A 196 -15.35 27.30 33.14
CA ALA A 196 -14.58 28.28 33.92
C ALA A 196 -13.27 28.74 33.23
N THR A 197 -12.88 28.06 32.14
CA THR A 197 -11.63 28.28 31.40
C THR A 197 -11.83 27.94 29.93
N ASP A 198 -11.21 28.67 29.00
CA ASP A 198 -11.29 28.39 27.56
C ASP A 198 -11.12 26.89 27.24
N THR A 199 -12.21 26.26 26.78
CA THR A 199 -12.25 24.82 26.53
C THR A 199 -12.56 24.57 25.07
N VAL A 200 -11.63 23.91 24.40
CA VAL A 200 -11.73 23.54 22.99
C VAL A 200 -12.70 22.37 22.83
N GLN A 201 -13.72 22.54 21.99
CA GLN A 201 -14.68 21.48 21.64
C GLN A 201 -14.88 21.40 20.12
N THR A 202 -15.33 20.25 19.63
CA THR A 202 -15.71 20.09 18.22
C THR A 202 -17.19 20.42 18.07
N ALA A 203 -17.54 21.27 17.11
CA ALA A 203 -18.93 21.57 16.77
C ALA A 203 -19.29 21.00 15.40
N ILE A 204 -20.51 20.48 15.27
CA ILE A 204 -21.11 20.17 13.97
C ILE A 204 -21.76 21.46 13.49
N VAL A 205 -21.21 22.05 12.43
CA VAL A 205 -21.70 23.28 11.82
C VAL A 205 -22.46 22.96 10.55
N MET A 206 -23.62 23.58 10.36
CA MET A 206 -24.41 23.53 9.14
C MET A 206 -24.35 24.88 8.43
N LEU A 207 -23.99 24.87 7.16
CA LEU A 207 -24.05 26.03 6.29
C LEU A 207 -25.42 26.07 5.61
N HIS A 208 -26.13 27.18 5.76
CA HIS A 208 -27.41 27.42 5.14
C HIS A 208 -27.24 28.03 3.73
N PRO A 209 -28.26 27.92 2.85
CA PRO A 209 -28.21 28.47 1.50
C PRO A 209 -28.02 30.00 1.43
N ASP A 210 -28.36 30.71 2.50
CA ASP A 210 -28.18 32.16 2.65
C ASP A 210 -26.76 32.55 3.13
N GLY A 211 -25.87 31.57 3.32
CA GLY A 211 -24.51 31.76 3.81
C GLY A 211 -24.40 31.84 5.34
N SER A 212 -25.51 31.74 6.08
CA SER A 212 -25.47 31.68 7.54
C SER A 212 -24.99 30.33 8.05
N LEU A 213 -24.40 30.31 9.24
CA LEU A 213 -23.90 29.10 9.90
C LEU A 213 -24.73 28.83 11.16
N SER A 214 -25.18 27.59 11.34
CA SER A 214 -25.77 27.13 12.60
C SER A 214 -24.94 26.02 13.23
N ILE A 215 -24.83 26.02 14.55
CA ILE A 215 -24.18 24.95 15.31
C ILE A 215 -25.26 23.96 15.72
N ARG A 216 -25.21 22.74 15.17
CA ARG A 216 -26.23 21.71 15.40
C ARG A 216 -25.97 20.88 16.64
N ALA A 217 -24.70 20.65 16.97
CA ALA A 217 -24.29 19.87 18.12
C ALA A 217 -22.84 20.16 18.50
N ILE A 218 -22.51 19.92 19.77
CA ILE A 218 -21.15 19.96 20.28
C ILE A 218 -20.75 18.55 20.68
N VAL A 219 -19.64 18.08 20.13
CA VAL A 219 -19.18 16.70 20.20
C VAL A 219 -18.04 16.61 21.22
N LYS A 220 -18.28 15.86 22.30
CA LYS A 220 -17.32 15.60 23.38
C LYS A 220 -16.45 14.36 23.11
N ASP A 221 -16.10 14.11 21.85
CA ASP A 221 -15.24 12.98 21.46
C ASP A 221 -13.85 13.48 21.05
N LYS A 222 -12.86 13.16 21.88
CA LYS A 222 -11.46 13.51 21.68
C LYS A 222 -10.90 12.93 20.37
N ALA A 223 -11.36 11.74 19.95
CA ALA A 223 -10.87 11.11 18.73
C ALA A 223 -11.40 11.83 17.48
N LEU A 224 -12.62 12.38 17.53
CA LEU A 224 -13.16 13.20 16.44
C LEU A 224 -12.45 14.56 16.35
N LEU A 225 -12.12 15.17 17.49
CA LEU A 225 -11.33 16.40 17.55
C LEU A 225 -9.93 16.22 16.94
N GLU A 226 -9.24 15.12 17.27
CA GLU A 226 -7.93 14.81 16.68
C GLU A 226 -8.00 14.60 15.17
N LYS A 227 -9.04 13.91 14.67
CA LYS A 227 -9.26 13.73 13.23
C LYS A 227 -9.51 15.05 12.50
N ALA A 228 -10.28 15.96 13.09
CA ALA A 228 -10.56 17.27 12.52
C ALA A 228 -9.27 18.11 12.39
N TYR A 229 -8.40 18.10 13.42
CA TYR A 229 -7.12 18.81 13.34
C TYR A 229 -6.16 18.21 12.31
N ILE A 230 -6.15 16.89 12.15
CA ILE A 230 -5.35 16.24 11.11
C ILE A 230 -5.84 16.65 9.72
N ALA A 231 -7.15 16.65 9.49
CA ALA A 231 -7.74 17.08 8.21
C ALA A 231 -7.36 18.53 7.87
N TYR A 232 -7.45 19.43 8.86
CA TYR A 232 -7.03 20.83 8.68
C TYR A 232 -5.53 20.99 8.37
N GLU A 233 -4.65 20.20 9.01
CA GLU A 233 -3.21 20.21 8.68
C GLU A 233 -2.95 19.80 7.23
N ASP A 234 -3.73 18.84 6.72
CA ASP A 234 -3.58 18.31 5.36
C ASP A 234 -4.09 19.30 4.31
N GLU A 235 -5.24 19.92 4.54
CA GLU A 235 -5.77 20.99 3.67
C GLU A 235 -4.84 22.21 3.64
N SER A 236 -4.33 22.64 4.79
CA SER A 236 -3.42 23.78 4.86
C SER A 236 -2.09 23.52 4.16
N LYS A 237 -1.59 22.27 4.13
CA LYS A 237 -0.39 21.92 3.34
C LYS A 237 -0.65 21.96 1.85
N ALA A 238 -1.82 21.53 1.41
CA ALA A 238 -2.19 21.60 0.00
C ALA A 238 -2.27 23.07 -0.48
N GLU A 239 -2.78 23.98 0.36
CA GLU A 239 -2.77 25.42 0.07
C GLU A 239 -1.35 26.03 0.05
N ASP A 240 -0.47 25.62 0.97
CA ASP A 240 0.93 26.05 1.02
C ASP A 240 1.71 25.57 -0.23
N ASP A 241 1.48 24.33 -0.67
CA ASP A 241 2.15 23.72 -1.84
C ASP A 241 1.66 24.31 -3.19
N ASP A 242 0.38 24.71 -3.29
CA ASP A 242 -0.17 25.39 -4.49
C ASP A 242 0.28 26.85 -4.62
N ALA A 243 0.52 27.53 -3.49
CA ALA A 243 1.04 28.89 -3.47
C ALA A 243 2.51 28.97 -3.97
N ASP A 244 3.32 27.95 -3.70
CA ASP A 244 4.69 27.85 -4.23
C ASP A 244 4.72 27.43 -5.71
N ALA A 245 3.69 26.69 -6.19
CA ALA A 245 3.59 26.27 -7.59
C ALA A 245 3.20 27.40 -8.57
N THR A 246 2.60 28.48 -8.08
CA THR A 246 2.18 29.64 -8.90
C THR A 246 3.21 30.77 -9.00
N THR A 247 4.39 30.60 -8.38
CA THR A 247 5.46 31.63 -8.34
C THR A 247 6.72 31.23 -9.10
N ASN A 248 6.61 30.46 -10.19
CA ASN A 248 7.71 30.21 -11.14
C ASN A 248 7.27 30.36 -12.60
#